data_AF-A0A660RSY1-F1
#
_entry.id   AF-A0A660RSY1-F1
#
_cell.length_a   1.000
_cell.length_b   1.000
_cell.length_c   1.000
_cell.angle_alpha   90.00
_cell.angle_beta   90.00
_cell.angle_gamma   90.00
#
_symmetry.space_group_name_H-M   'P 1'
#
loop_
_entity.id
_entity.type
_entity.pdbx_description
1 polymer ?
#
loop_
_entity_poly.entity_id
_entity_poly.type
_entity_poly.pdbx_seq_one_letter_code
_entity_poly.pdbx_strand_id
1 'polypeptide(L)'
;MEVTAYCGCGKCCGWERGRWRYLKLDFWNRYVSSGKHKGRPYSGRTASGTKPHQPRPGLISMDSIAHPWMIPVRLIFFPWLFMPRDGTVAADTRYYYFGTRMYIPGYGWGVVEDRGSAIKGPDRIDIYFSSHQKALNWGRKRVDVRIER
;
A
#
# COMPACT_ATOMS: atom_id res chain seq x y z
N MET A 1 1.77 17.79 -1.42
CA MET A 1 0.83 16.92 -2.16
C MET A 1 -0.33 16.50 -1.25
N GLU A 2 -1.54 16.29 -1.79
CA GLU A 2 -2.63 15.58 -1.09
C GLU A 2 -2.29 14.09 -1.02
N VAL A 3 -2.21 13.56 0.21
CA VAL A 3 -1.90 12.17 0.49
C VAL A 3 -3.08 11.52 1.18
N THR A 4 -3.69 10.54 0.50
CA THR A 4 -4.70 9.65 1.08
C THR A 4 -4.07 8.30 1.43
N ALA A 5 -4.86 7.42 2.05
CA ALA A 5 -4.45 6.06 2.33
C ALA A 5 -5.49 5.04 1.88
N TYR A 6 -5.02 3.86 1.48
CA TYR A 6 -5.86 2.73 1.08
C TYR A 6 -5.37 1.40 1.67
N CYS A 7 -6.25 0.39 1.66
CA CYS A 7 -5.95 -0.99 2.03
C CYS A 7 -6.33 -1.98 0.95
N GLY A 8 -5.87 -3.24 1.06
CA GLY A 8 -6.26 -4.35 0.19
C GLY A 8 -7.70 -4.87 0.37
N CYS A 9 -8.51 -4.14 1.14
CA CYS A 9 -9.89 -4.44 1.49
C CYS A 9 -10.84 -4.18 0.31
N GLY A 10 -12.00 -4.87 0.29
CA GLY A 10 -12.97 -4.74 -0.81
C GLY A 10 -13.52 -3.32 -1.01
N LYS A 11 -13.65 -2.55 0.08
CA LYS A 11 -14.11 -1.16 0.04
C LYS A 11 -13.14 -0.22 -0.67
N CYS A 12 -11.84 -0.31 -0.37
CA CYS A 12 -10.83 0.55 -0.99
C CYS A 12 -10.46 0.08 -2.39
N CYS A 13 -10.38 -1.23 -2.62
CA CYS A 13 -9.93 -1.79 -3.90
C CYS A 13 -11.06 -2.16 -4.87
N GLY A 14 -12.33 -1.98 -4.49
CA GLY A 14 -13.46 -2.27 -5.37
C GLY A 14 -13.59 -3.75 -5.74
N TRP A 15 -13.56 -4.65 -4.76
CA TRP A 15 -13.79 -6.08 -4.97
C TRP A 15 -14.77 -6.67 -3.97
N GLU A 16 -15.46 -7.73 -4.37
CA GLU A 16 -16.43 -8.47 -3.56
C GLU A 16 -16.19 -9.98 -3.62
N ARG A 17 -16.72 -10.71 -2.63
CA ARG A 17 -16.66 -12.18 -2.59
C ARG A 17 -17.87 -12.80 -3.26
N GLY A 18 -17.62 -13.93 -3.92
CA GLY A 18 -18.63 -14.72 -4.60
C GLY A 18 -19.24 -14.03 -5.83
N ARG A 19 -19.91 -14.80 -6.68
CA ARG A 19 -20.57 -14.33 -7.88
C ARG A 19 -22.06 -14.68 -7.85
N TRP A 20 -22.90 -13.76 -8.28
CA TRP A 20 -24.35 -13.99 -8.39
C TRP A 20 -24.71 -15.14 -9.33
N ARG A 21 -23.85 -15.45 -10.30
CA ARG A 21 -23.98 -16.64 -11.16
C ARG A 21 -24.02 -17.95 -10.36
N TYR A 22 -23.40 -17.99 -9.18
CA TYR A 22 -23.37 -19.14 -8.26
C TYR A 22 -24.14 -18.86 -6.97
N LEU A 23 -25.11 -17.92 -6.99
CA LEU A 23 -25.85 -17.51 -5.79
C LEU A 23 -24.93 -17.09 -4.63
N LYS A 24 -23.73 -16.55 -4.94
CA LYS A 24 -22.69 -16.17 -3.96
C LYS A 24 -22.13 -17.35 -3.12
N LEU A 25 -22.38 -18.60 -3.51
CA LEU A 25 -21.88 -19.79 -2.82
C LEU A 25 -20.36 -19.99 -2.98
N ASP A 26 -19.72 -19.32 -3.94
CA ASP A 26 -18.27 -19.33 -4.17
C ASP A 26 -17.54 -18.24 -3.36
N PHE A 27 -17.83 -18.13 -2.06
CA PHE A 27 -17.35 -17.04 -1.18
C PHE A 27 -15.82 -16.98 -0.99
N TRP A 28 -15.08 -18.01 -1.39
CA TRP A 28 -13.61 -18.03 -1.41
C TRP A 28 -13.03 -17.15 -2.53
N ASN A 29 -13.77 -16.97 -3.62
CA ASN A 29 -13.32 -16.24 -4.80
C ASN A 29 -13.61 -14.75 -4.67
N ARG A 30 -12.65 -13.93 -5.13
CA ARG A 30 -12.75 -12.47 -5.16
C ARG A 30 -12.93 -11.98 -6.59
N TYR A 31 -13.84 -11.05 -6.79
CA TYR A 31 -14.14 -10.46 -8.10
C TYR A 31 -14.18 -8.94 -8.01
N VAL A 32 -13.78 -8.28 -9.10
CA VAL A 32 -13.87 -6.82 -9.23
C VAL A 32 -15.35 -6.40 -9.21
N SER A 33 -15.73 -5.49 -8.32
CA SER A 33 -17.13 -5.07 -8.13
C SER A 33 -17.53 -3.90 -9.04
N SER A 34 -16.58 -3.08 -9.49
CA SER A 34 -16.84 -1.85 -10.26
C SER A 34 -15.78 -1.56 -11.33
N GLY A 35 -16.11 -0.66 -12.27
CA GLY A 35 -15.20 -0.23 -13.33
C GLY A 35 -15.12 -1.18 -14.53
N LYS A 36 -14.13 -0.94 -15.41
CA LYS A 36 -13.98 -1.63 -16.71
C LYS A 36 -13.82 -3.15 -16.61
N HIS A 37 -13.33 -3.65 -15.48
CA HIS A 37 -13.04 -5.07 -15.26
C HIS A 37 -14.05 -5.76 -14.35
N LYS A 38 -15.24 -5.17 -14.13
CA LYS A 38 -16.29 -5.74 -13.28
C LYS A 38 -16.57 -7.22 -13.62
N GLY A 39 -16.63 -8.05 -12.59
CA GLY A 39 -16.87 -9.49 -12.68
C GLY A 39 -15.66 -10.36 -13.02
N ARG A 40 -14.49 -9.77 -13.33
CA ARG A 40 -13.23 -10.52 -13.48
C ARG A 40 -12.66 -10.91 -12.11
N PRO A 41 -11.88 -11.99 -12.01
CA PRO A 41 -11.17 -12.36 -10.78
C PRO A 41 -10.25 -11.24 -10.29
N TYR A 42 -10.24 -10.99 -8.98
CA TYR A 42 -9.42 -9.98 -8.35
C TYR A 42 -8.14 -10.59 -7.74
N SER A 43 -6.98 -10.17 -8.25
CA SER A 43 -5.67 -10.69 -7.83
C SER A 43 -5.16 -10.07 -6.53
N GLY A 44 -5.48 -8.80 -6.27
CA GLY A 44 -4.88 -8.03 -5.18
C GLY A 44 -3.45 -7.59 -5.43
N ARG A 45 -2.99 -7.63 -6.69
CA ARG A 45 -1.69 -7.08 -7.11
C ARG A 45 -1.85 -5.61 -7.50
N THR A 46 -0.76 -4.87 -7.34
CA THR A 46 -0.63 -3.48 -7.81
C THR A 46 -0.61 -3.42 -9.33
N ALA A 47 -0.73 -2.22 -9.90
CA ALA A 47 -0.60 -2.01 -11.34
C ALA A 47 0.76 -2.43 -11.93
N SER A 48 1.84 -2.42 -11.13
CA SER A 48 3.15 -2.95 -11.52
C SER A 48 3.26 -4.48 -11.37
N GLY A 49 2.25 -5.14 -10.79
CA GLY A 49 2.20 -6.58 -10.60
C GLY A 49 2.76 -7.07 -9.25
N THR A 50 3.23 -6.17 -8.39
CA THR A 50 3.74 -6.49 -7.06
C THR A 50 2.61 -6.69 -6.04
N LYS A 51 2.92 -7.25 -4.87
CA LYS A 51 1.98 -7.30 -3.74
C LYS A 51 2.12 -6.01 -2.94
N PRO A 52 1.02 -5.28 -2.69
CA PRO A 52 1.11 -4.03 -1.95
C PRO A 52 1.54 -4.28 -0.51
N HIS A 53 2.40 -3.40 0.02
CA HIS A 53 2.98 -3.55 1.34
C HIS A 53 3.22 -2.20 2.02
N GLN A 54 3.19 -2.21 3.34
CA GLN A 54 3.46 -1.04 4.18
C GLN A 54 4.98 -0.91 4.38
N PRO A 55 5.54 0.31 4.51
CA PRO A 55 6.96 0.46 4.82
C PRO A 55 7.28 -0.24 6.12
N ARG A 56 8.45 -0.86 6.15
CA ARG A 56 9.02 -1.46 7.36
C ARG A 56 10.33 -0.77 7.68
N PRO A 57 10.47 -0.23 8.89
CA PRO A 57 11.75 0.30 9.33
C PRO A 57 12.77 -0.85 9.45
N GLY A 58 14.03 -0.56 9.13
CA GLY A 58 15.13 -1.49 9.38
C GLY A 58 15.51 -1.57 10.86
N LEU A 59 16.58 -2.29 11.17
CA LEU A 59 17.04 -2.47 12.55
C LEU A 59 17.49 -1.18 13.24
N ILE A 60 18.06 -0.23 12.52
CA ILE A 60 18.37 1.09 13.08
C ILE A 60 17.15 1.96 12.85
N SER A 61 16.19 1.88 13.76
CA SER A 61 14.97 2.68 13.73
C SER A 61 14.49 3.03 15.13
N MET A 62 13.57 3.99 15.22
CA MET A 62 12.95 4.36 16.51
C MET A 62 12.30 3.16 17.22
N ASP A 63 11.83 2.17 16.46
CA ASP A 63 11.23 0.96 17.03
C ASP A 63 12.26 0.11 17.80
N SER A 64 13.49 0.02 17.29
CA SER A 64 14.59 -0.68 17.98
C SER A 64 15.12 0.08 19.19
N ILE A 65 15.00 1.43 19.18
CA ILE A 65 15.31 2.26 20.36
C ILE A 65 14.24 2.06 21.44
N ALA A 66 12.96 1.97 21.06
CA ALA A 66 11.86 1.77 21.99
C ALA A 66 11.81 0.36 22.59
N HIS A 67 12.24 -0.66 21.82
CA HIS A 67 12.19 -2.06 22.24
C HIS A 67 13.56 -2.76 22.13
N PRO A 68 14.60 -2.31 22.87
CA PRO A 68 15.97 -2.79 22.72
C PRO A 68 16.13 -4.29 23.05
N TRP A 69 15.28 -4.85 23.92
CA TRP A 69 15.29 -6.29 24.26
C TRP A 69 14.91 -7.20 23.07
N MET A 70 14.29 -6.66 22.02
CA MET A 70 13.99 -7.41 20.80
C MET A 70 15.21 -7.58 19.88
N ILE A 71 16.29 -6.82 20.12
CA ILE A 71 17.47 -6.82 19.25
C ILE A 71 18.08 -8.23 19.15
N PRO A 72 18.43 -8.94 20.24
CA PRO A 72 19.00 -10.29 20.14
C PRO A 72 18.09 -11.26 19.37
N VAL A 73 16.77 -11.20 19.60
CA VAL A 73 15.78 -12.05 18.91
C VAL A 73 15.74 -11.75 17.41
N ARG A 74 15.74 -10.46 17.02
CA ARG A 74 15.75 -10.05 15.61
C ARG A 74 17.04 -10.46 14.90
N LEU A 75 18.18 -10.34 15.58
CA LEU A 75 19.49 -10.74 15.04
C LEU A 75 19.55 -12.26 14.81
N ILE A 76 19.07 -13.07 15.75
CA ILE A 76 19.20 -14.53 15.72
C ILE A 76 18.15 -15.19 14.80
N PHE A 77 16.88 -14.76 14.89
CA PHE A 77 15.78 -15.48 14.23
C PHE A 77 15.25 -14.80 12.97
N PHE A 78 15.56 -13.51 12.75
CA PHE A 78 14.97 -12.73 11.65
C PHE A 78 15.99 -11.84 10.91
N PRO A 79 17.09 -12.40 10.36
CA PRO A 79 18.13 -11.63 9.69
C PRO A 79 17.67 -10.83 8.46
N TRP A 80 16.52 -11.15 7.89
CA TRP A 80 15.92 -10.37 6.79
C TRP A 80 15.22 -9.08 7.25
N LEU A 81 14.99 -8.86 8.56
CA LEU A 81 14.43 -7.60 9.09
C LEU A 81 15.48 -6.50 9.25
N PHE A 82 16.75 -6.77 8.90
CA PHE A 82 17.83 -5.81 8.94
C PHE A 82 17.60 -4.66 7.96
N MET A 83 17.17 -4.98 6.74
CA MET A 83 17.03 -4.00 5.67
C MET A 83 15.66 -3.32 5.75
N PRO A 84 15.61 -1.99 5.70
CA PRO A 84 14.34 -1.28 5.55
C PRO A 84 13.69 -1.70 4.24
N ARG A 85 12.36 -1.66 4.23
CA ARG A 85 11.58 -1.91 3.02
C ARG A 85 10.62 -0.76 2.82
N ASP A 86 10.62 -0.23 1.60
CA ASP A 86 9.74 0.87 1.23
C ASP A 86 8.27 0.41 1.15
N GLY A 87 7.35 1.35 1.27
CA GLY A 87 5.93 1.14 1.08
C GLY A 87 5.50 1.18 -0.38
N THR A 88 4.34 0.60 -0.67
CA THR A 88 3.65 0.76 -1.94
C THR A 88 2.92 2.09 -1.98
N VAL A 89 3.16 2.88 -3.02
CA VAL A 89 2.45 4.13 -3.31
C VAL A 89 1.71 4.00 -4.64
N ALA A 90 0.47 4.48 -4.67
CA ALA A 90 -0.28 4.69 -5.89
C ALA A 90 -0.20 6.15 -6.32
N ALA A 91 0.15 6.39 -7.59
CA ALA A 91 0.28 7.72 -8.14
C ALA A 91 -0.15 7.76 -9.62
N ASP A 92 -0.24 8.96 -10.19
CA ASP A 92 -0.46 9.14 -11.62
C ASP A 92 0.84 8.93 -12.40
N THR A 93 0.94 7.83 -13.14
CA THR A 93 2.16 7.47 -13.87
C THR A 93 2.52 8.36 -15.04
N ARG A 94 1.67 9.34 -15.36
CA ARG A 94 2.04 10.42 -16.31
C ARG A 94 3.02 11.42 -15.70
N TYR A 95 3.05 11.51 -14.36
CA TYR A 95 3.93 12.41 -13.61
C TYR A 95 5.01 11.64 -12.83
N TYR A 96 4.67 10.48 -12.27
CA TYR A 96 5.58 9.66 -11.48
C TYR A 96 5.63 8.23 -12.00
N TYR A 97 6.69 7.88 -12.72
CA TYR A 97 6.85 6.54 -13.28
C TYR A 97 6.88 5.46 -12.20
N PHE A 98 6.58 4.22 -12.58
CA PHE A 98 6.77 3.10 -11.66
C PHE A 98 8.24 3.02 -11.23
N GLY A 99 8.48 2.78 -9.94
CA GLY A 99 9.81 2.83 -9.35
C GLY A 99 10.22 4.20 -8.79
N THR A 100 9.47 5.28 -9.06
CA THR A 100 9.74 6.57 -8.41
C THR A 100 9.64 6.43 -6.90
N ARG A 101 10.74 6.74 -6.21
CA ARG A 101 10.85 6.65 -4.75
C ARG A 101 10.60 8.01 -4.11
N MET A 102 9.87 8.01 -3.00
CA MET A 102 9.47 9.23 -2.31
C MET A 102 9.37 9.04 -0.80
N TYR A 103 9.70 10.08 -0.05
CA TYR A 103 9.56 10.14 1.38
C TYR A 103 8.29 10.90 1.75
N ILE A 104 7.38 10.23 2.46
CA ILE A 104 6.13 10.79 2.95
C ILE A 104 6.23 10.95 4.47
N PRO A 105 6.22 12.19 5.01
CA PRO A 105 6.28 12.44 6.45
C PRO A 105 5.19 11.68 7.23
N GLY A 106 5.60 10.91 8.23
CA GLY A 106 4.71 10.10 9.06
C GLY A 106 4.34 8.73 8.48
N TYR A 107 4.72 8.42 7.24
CA TYR A 107 4.59 7.09 6.64
C TYR A 107 5.95 6.44 6.45
N GLY A 108 6.93 7.20 5.95
CA GLY A 108 8.27 6.72 5.61
C GLY A 108 8.52 6.75 4.10
N TRP A 109 9.51 5.97 3.67
CA TRP A 109 9.82 5.80 2.26
C TRP A 109 8.80 4.91 1.56
N GLY A 110 8.44 5.29 0.34
CA GLY A 110 7.53 4.56 -0.53
C GLY A 110 7.96 4.63 -1.99
N VAL A 111 7.53 3.64 -2.76
CA VAL A 111 7.81 3.51 -4.19
C VAL A 111 6.50 3.46 -4.96
N VAL A 112 6.45 4.16 -6.09
CA VAL A 112 5.29 4.10 -6.99
C VAL A 112 5.24 2.73 -7.64
N GLU A 113 4.27 1.94 -7.21
CA GLU A 113 4.05 0.57 -7.71
C GLU A 113 2.61 0.39 -8.21
N ASP A 114 1.71 1.31 -7.87
CA ASP A 114 0.27 1.15 -8.12
C ASP A 114 -0.34 2.39 -8.79
N ARG A 115 -1.57 2.25 -9.30
CA ARG A 115 -2.34 3.33 -9.93
C ARG A 115 -3.80 3.26 -9.54
N GLY A 116 -4.34 4.40 -9.11
CA GLY A 116 -5.77 4.57 -8.89
C GLY A 116 -6.47 5.27 -10.04
N SER A 117 -7.73 4.91 -10.31
CA SER A 117 -8.59 5.68 -11.21
C SER A 117 -8.89 7.08 -10.65
N ALA A 118 -8.99 7.21 -9.33
CA ALA A 118 -9.21 8.49 -8.65
C ALA A 118 -7.90 9.29 -8.44
N ILE A 119 -6.74 8.64 -8.45
CA ILE A 119 -5.45 9.29 -8.17
C ILE A 119 -4.91 9.86 -9.49
N LYS A 120 -5.07 11.18 -9.66
CA LYS A 120 -4.78 11.90 -10.90
C LYS A 120 -4.09 13.23 -10.60
N GLY A 121 -3.18 13.61 -11.50
CA GLY A 121 -2.41 14.85 -11.39
C GLY A 121 -1.11 14.69 -10.57
N PRO A 122 -0.29 15.74 -10.53
CA PRO A 122 1.01 15.73 -9.85
C PRO A 122 0.89 15.83 -8.33
N ASP A 123 -0.21 16.39 -7.83
CA ASP A 123 -0.37 16.74 -6.42
C ASP A 123 -1.18 15.73 -5.61
N ARG A 124 -1.42 14.52 -6.14
CA ARG A 124 -2.25 13.52 -5.47
C ARG A 124 -1.61 12.14 -5.50
N ILE A 125 -1.43 11.56 -4.32
CA ILE A 125 -0.90 10.20 -4.14
C ILE A 125 -1.70 9.45 -3.07
N ASP A 126 -1.65 8.12 -3.11
CA ASP A 126 -2.34 7.24 -2.16
C ASP A 126 -1.37 6.20 -1.60
N ILE A 127 -1.25 6.12 -0.28
CA ILE A 127 -0.27 5.23 0.36
C ILE A 127 -0.94 3.98 0.92
N TYR A 128 -0.25 2.84 0.80
CA TYR A 128 -0.82 1.57 1.22
C TYR A 128 -0.64 1.30 2.72
N PHE A 129 -1.72 0.86 3.37
CA PHE A 129 -1.66 0.26 4.70
C PHE A 129 -2.20 -1.18 4.68
N SER A 130 -1.58 -2.01 5.52
CA SER A 130 -2.00 -3.40 5.74
C SER A 130 -3.38 -3.52 6.40
N SER A 131 -3.83 -2.50 7.13
CA SER A 131 -5.10 -2.49 7.86
C SER A 131 -5.98 -1.32 7.43
N HIS A 132 -7.29 -1.58 7.28
CA HIS A 132 -8.28 -0.54 6.97
C HIS A 132 -8.33 0.54 8.04
N GLN A 133 -8.26 0.16 9.31
CA GLN A 133 -8.27 1.13 10.40
C GLN A 133 -7.06 2.06 10.34
N LYS A 134 -5.88 1.55 9.98
CA LYS A 134 -4.68 2.39 9.81
C LYS A 134 -4.84 3.38 8.66
N ALA A 135 -5.43 2.95 7.54
CA ALA A 135 -5.72 3.84 6.42
C ALA A 135 -6.74 4.94 6.81
N LEU A 136 -7.78 4.60 7.58
CA LEU A 136 -8.74 5.57 8.09
C LEU A 136 -8.10 6.56 9.08
N ASN A 137 -7.25 6.06 9.99
CA ASN A 137 -6.53 6.90 10.95
C ASN A 137 -5.54 7.85 10.27
N TRP A 138 -4.97 7.45 9.11
CA TRP A 138 -4.16 8.36 8.31
C TRP A 138 -5.00 9.49 7.70
N GLY A 139 -6.20 9.17 7.20
CA GLY A 139 -7.14 10.13 6.64
C GLY A 139 -6.69 10.73 5.31
N ARG A 140 -7.13 11.96 5.03
CA ARG A 140 -6.67 12.77 3.90
C ARG A 140 -5.98 14.00 4.46
N LYS A 141 -4.74 14.24 4.06
CA LYS A 141 -3.99 15.42 4.48
C LYS A 141 -3.03 15.88 3.40
N ARG A 142 -2.68 17.17 3.44
CA ARG A 142 -1.60 17.69 2.60
C ARG A 142 -0.30 17.62 3.39
N VAL A 143 0.70 16.97 2.81
CA VAL A 143 2.06 16.90 3.38
C VAL A 143 3.08 17.24 2.32
N ASP A 144 4.26 17.68 2.76
CA ASP A 144 5.41 17.93 1.89
C ASP A 144 6.11 16.60 1.59
N VAL A 145 6.00 16.15 0.34
CA VAL A 145 6.52 14.85 -0.11
C VAL A 145 7.84 15.10 -0.83
N ARG A 146 8.90 14.44 -0.39
CA ARG A 146 10.21 14.54 -1.03
C ARG A 146 10.35 13.42 -2.03
N ILE A 147 10.60 13.75 -3.28
CA ILE A 147 10.83 12.77 -4.35
C ILE A 147 12.32 12.58 -4.51
N GLU A 148 12.76 11.33 -4.53
CA GLU A 148 14.13 10.96 -4.88
C GLU A 148 14.26 11.04 -6.41
N ARG A 149 15.16 11.90 -6.88
CA ARG A 149 15.42 12.15 -8.30
C ARG A 149 16.56 11.28 -8.80
#